data_AF-A0A359EZX8-F1
#
_entry.id   AF-A0A359EZX8-F1
#
_cell.length_a   1.000
_cell.length_b   1.000
_cell.length_c   1.000
_cell.angle_alpha   90.00
_cell.angle_beta   90.00
_cell.angle_gamma   90.00
#
_symmetry.space_group_name_H-M   'P 1'
#
loop_
_entity.id
_entity.type
_entity.pdbx_description
1 polymer ?
#
loop_
_entity_poly.entity_id
_entity_poly.type
_entity_poly.pdbx_seq_one_letter_code
_entity_poly.pdbx_strand_id
1 'polypeptide(L)'
;MNPLSPPPAELAPFGVRFERLQSAMRPAKCDSVMLTVDADLRWLCGVEAMPLERLTMLIVPQEGRASLVIPTLEAPRVVPQPEFEIVPWGETTDPLDLVIDRVGRTANVAIGDRTWARFVIDLMNRTSWQVRRASELMGPLRINKDESELAMLRLAGAAVDRIAARLQHGEITLIGRTEAEVAAEIGRQILDEGHQCVNFVIVAAGENAASPHHEPGNRVIGV
;
A
#
# COMPACT_ATOMS: atom_id res chain seq x y z
N MET A 1 -10.99 23.29 -7.25
CA MET A 1 -10.22 22.40 -8.13
C MET A 1 -9.05 21.92 -7.28
N ASN A 2 -8.93 20.61 -6.98
CA ASN A 2 -7.90 20.13 -6.06
C ASN A 2 -6.52 20.37 -6.72
N PRO A 3 -5.60 21.14 -6.09
CA PRO A 3 -4.29 21.45 -6.67
C PRO A 3 -3.39 20.22 -6.86
N LEU A 4 -3.73 19.10 -6.23
CA LEU A 4 -3.12 17.79 -6.44
C LEU A 4 -4.06 16.80 -7.14
N SER A 5 -5.11 17.28 -7.81
CA SER A 5 -5.77 16.44 -8.83
C SER A 5 -4.68 16.02 -9.81
N PRO A 6 -4.38 14.72 -9.91
CA PRO A 6 -3.31 14.29 -10.78
C PRO A 6 -3.68 14.76 -12.19
N PRO A 7 -2.73 15.23 -13.01
CA PRO A 7 -2.96 15.14 -14.45
C PRO A 7 -3.38 13.69 -14.74
N PRO A 8 -4.17 13.40 -15.78
CA PRO A 8 -4.36 12.04 -16.24
C PRO A 8 -3.01 11.53 -16.80
N ALA A 9 -2.03 11.35 -15.92
CA ALA A 9 -0.98 10.39 -16.10
C ALA A 9 -1.74 9.07 -16.05
N GLU A 10 -1.90 8.46 -17.21
CA GLU A 10 -2.06 7.02 -17.31
C GLU A 10 -0.97 6.43 -16.41
N LEU A 11 -1.33 6.13 -15.15
CA LEU A 11 -0.60 5.17 -14.33
C LEU A 11 -0.29 4.05 -15.31
N ALA A 12 1.01 3.75 -15.50
CA ALA A 12 1.40 2.74 -16.49
C ALA A 12 0.39 1.59 -16.42
N PRO A 13 -0.31 1.25 -17.52
CA PRO A 13 -1.48 0.40 -17.46
C PRO A 13 -1.15 -0.81 -16.61
N PHE A 14 -2.00 -1.17 -15.63
CA PHE A 14 -1.69 -2.20 -14.64
C PHE A 14 -1.14 -3.47 -15.31
N GLY A 15 -1.60 -3.81 -16.53
CA GLY A 15 -1.02 -4.83 -17.42
C GLY A 15 0.52 -4.85 -17.49
N VAL A 16 1.19 -3.71 -17.68
CA VAL A 16 2.67 -3.67 -17.71
C VAL A 16 3.29 -4.11 -16.38
N ARG A 17 2.63 -3.82 -15.25
CA ARG A 17 3.10 -4.26 -13.92
C ARG A 17 2.90 -5.76 -13.74
N PHE A 18 1.78 -6.32 -14.21
CA PHE A 18 1.55 -7.77 -14.24
C PHE A 18 2.58 -8.49 -15.12
N GLU A 19 2.84 -7.99 -16.33
CA GLU A 19 3.85 -8.56 -17.25
C GLU A 19 5.24 -8.57 -16.63
N ARG A 20 5.64 -7.47 -15.97
CA ARG A 20 6.92 -7.37 -15.24
C ARG A 20 7.01 -8.38 -14.10
N LEU A 21 5.94 -8.53 -13.32
CA LEU A 21 5.89 -9.51 -12.23
C LEU A 21 6.01 -10.94 -12.76
N GLN A 22 5.20 -11.32 -13.75
CA GLN A 22 5.23 -12.64 -14.37
C GLN A 22 6.59 -12.94 -15.02
N SER A 23 7.22 -11.93 -15.63
CA SER A 23 8.59 -12.06 -16.16
C SER A 23 9.62 -12.31 -15.06
N ALA A 24 9.50 -11.66 -13.91
CA ALA A 24 10.39 -11.87 -12.77
C ALA A 24 10.17 -13.23 -12.07
N MET A 25 8.94 -13.76 -12.11
CA MET A 25 8.59 -15.06 -11.52
C MET A 25 9.29 -16.24 -12.22
N ARG A 26 9.47 -16.17 -13.55
CA ARG A 26 10.09 -17.23 -14.38
C ARG A 26 11.48 -17.65 -13.89
N PRO A 27 12.50 -16.76 -13.84
CA PRO A 27 13.84 -17.14 -13.36
C PRO A 27 13.85 -17.52 -11.87
N ALA A 28 12.90 -17.00 -11.08
CA ALA A 28 12.75 -17.36 -9.68
C ALA A 28 12.08 -18.73 -9.45
N LYS A 29 11.59 -19.39 -10.52
CA LYS A 29 10.78 -20.63 -10.43
C LYS A 29 9.60 -20.47 -9.47
N CYS A 30 8.94 -19.30 -9.51
CA CYS A 30 7.77 -19.00 -8.71
C CYS A 30 6.52 -19.25 -9.56
N ASP A 31 5.64 -20.14 -9.11
CA ASP A 31 4.44 -20.54 -9.83
C ASP A 31 3.30 -19.55 -9.59
N SER A 32 3.24 -18.94 -8.40
CA SER A 32 2.22 -17.95 -8.05
C SER A 32 2.71 -16.94 -7.00
N VAL A 33 2.29 -15.68 -7.18
CA VAL A 33 2.45 -14.60 -6.19
C VAL A 33 1.08 -14.27 -5.61
N MET A 34 0.96 -14.28 -4.29
CA MET A 34 -0.28 -14.01 -3.56
C MET A 34 -0.12 -12.72 -2.75
N LEU A 35 -0.91 -11.70 -3.07
CA LEU A 35 -0.85 -10.38 -2.43
C LEU A 35 -2.15 -10.10 -1.68
N THR A 36 -2.05 -9.82 -0.38
CA THR A 36 -3.17 -9.37 0.44
C THR A 36 -3.25 -7.84 0.50
N VAL A 37 -4.15 -7.30 1.33
CA VAL A 37 -4.33 -5.85 1.52
C VAL A 37 -3.05 -5.17 2.02
N ASP A 38 -2.28 -4.61 1.09
CA ASP A 38 -1.10 -3.80 1.34
C ASP A 38 -0.75 -2.93 0.11
N ALA A 39 0.44 -2.31 0.16
CA ALA A 39 0.93 -1.46 -0.90
C ALA A 39 1.35 -2.22 -2.17
N ASP A 40 1.63 -3.53 -2.11
CA ASP A 40 1.91 -4.35 -3.29
C ASP A 40 0.61 -4.58 -4.08
N LEU A 41 -0.49 -4.93 -3.41
CA LEU A 41 -1.80 -5.07 -4.05
C LEU A 41 -2.23 -3.78 -4.74
N ARG A 42 -2.15 -2.64 -4.02
CA ARG A 42 -2.49 -1.32 -4.57
C ARG A 42 -1.59 -0.95 -5.75
N TRP A 43 -0.29 -1.21 -5.65
CA TRP A 43 0.65 -0.90 -6.73
C TRP A 43 0.38 -1.75 -7.97
N LEU A 44 0.11 -3.05 -7.80
CA LEU A 44 -0.04 -3.96 -8.93
C LEU A 44 -1.35 -3.77 -9.68
N CYS A 45 -2.45 -3.53 -8.97
CA CYS A 45 -3.79 -3.53 -9.57
C CYS A 45 -4.72 -2.41 -9.08
N GLY A 46 -4.23 -1.46 -8.28
CA GLY A 46 -5.03 -0.31 -7.82
C GLY A 46 -6.13 -0.63 -6.80
N VAL A 47 -6.28 -1.88 -6.37
CA VAL A 47 -7.30 -2.27 -5.39
C VAL A 47 -6.94 -1.72 -4.01
N GLU A 48 -7.81 -0.85 -3.48
CA GLU A 48 -7.76 -0.33 -2.11
C GLU A 48 -8.85 -1.01 -1.28
N ALA A 49 -8.50 -2.14 -0.67
CA ALA A 49 -9.39 -2.89 0.22
C ALA A 49 -9.23 -2.45 1.68
N MET A 50 -10.27 -2.65 2.48
CA MET A 50 -10.19 -2.44 3.92
C MET A 50 -9.37 -3.58 4.57
N PRO A 51 -8.44 -3.28 5.49
CA PRO A 51 -7.62 -4.28 6.16
C PRO A 51 -8.43 -4.98 7.26
N LEU A 52 -9.31 -5.89 6.85
CA LEU A 52 -10.17 -6.69 7.72
C LEU A 52 -9.57 -8.07 8.01
N GLU A 53 -10.19 -8.80 8.93
CA GLU A 53 -9.89 -10.20 9.23
C GLU A 53 -10.31 -11.15 8.10
N ARG A 54 -11.17 -10.70 7.19
CA ARG A 54 -11.66 -11.45 6.03
C ARG A 54 -10.62 -11.46 4.91
N LEU A 55 -10.36 -12.64 4.31
CA LEU A 55 -9.37 -12.78 3.25
C LEU A 55 -9.74 -11.96 2.01
N THR A 56 -8.89 -11.00 1.67
CA THR A 56 -8.78 -10.40 0.34
C THR A 56 -7.39 -10.70 -0.20
N MET A 57 -7.30 -11.44 -1.30
CA MET A 57 -6.04 -11.93 -1.85
C MET A 57 -6.09 -11.94 -3.38
N LEU A 58 -5.15 -11.23 -4.01
CA LEU A 58 -4.87 -11.35 -5.43
C LEU A 58 -3.87 -12.49 -5.64
N ILE A 59 -4.24 -13.45 -6.49
CA ILE A 59 -3.41 -14.60 -6.88
C ILE A 59 -2.95 -14.36 -8.31
N VAL A 60 -1.65 -14.16 -8.50
CA VAL A 60 -1.04 -13.91 -9.80
C VAL A 60 -0.26 -15.17 -10.21
N PRO A 61 -0.74 -15.94 -11.20
CA PRO A 61 0.01 -17.08 -11.72
C PRO A 61 1.18 -16.60 -12.57
N GLN A 62 2.20 -17.45 -12.74
CA GLN A 62 3.34 -17.16 -13.62
C GLN A 62 2.92 -16.90 -15.07
N GLU A 63 1.83 -17.54 -15.52
CA GLU A 63 1.23 -17.35 -16.83
C GLU A 63 -0.30 -17.32 -16.72
N GLY A 64 -0.94 -16.51 -17.54
CA GLY A 64 -2.40 -16.38 -17.58
C GLY A 64 -2.94 -15.26 -16.69
N ARG A 65 -4.25 -15.29 -16.48
CA ARG A 65 -5.02 -14.24 -15.79
C ARG A 65 -5.00 -14.46 -14.28
N ALA A 66 -4.87 -13.38 -13.52
CA ALA A 66 -4.91 -13.42 -12.07
C ALA A 66 -6.34 -13.56 -11.53
N SER A 67 -6.48 -13.85 -10.23
CA SER A 67 -7.76 -13.94 -9.54
C SER A 67 -7.74 -13.17 -8.23
N LEU A 68 -8.71 -12.29 -8.02
CA LEU A 68 -8.91 -11.57 -6.76
C LEU A 68 -9.98 -12.28 -5.93
N VAL A 69 -9.56 -13.10 -4.97
CA VAL A 69 -10.44 -13.71 -3.96
C VAL A 69 -10.79 -12.65 -2.93
N ILE A 70 -12.08 -12.30 -2.81
CA ILE A 70 -12.54 -11.15 -2.01
C ILE A 70 -13.92 -11.43 -1.39
N PRO A 71 -14.27 -10.90 -0.20
CA PRO A 71 -15.61 -11.07 0.35
C PRO A 71 -16.66 -10.50 -0.60
N THR A 72 -17.81 -11.17 -0.71
CA THR A 72 -18.91 -10.73 -1.58
C THR A 72 -19.37 -9.30 -1.28
N LEU A 73 -19.33 -8.90 -0.01
CA LEU A 73 -19.70 -7.54 0.43
C LEU A 73 -18.73 -6.45 -0.06
N GLU A 74 -17.47 -6.81 -0.32
CA GLU A 74 -16.43 -5.87 -0.75
C GLU A 74 -16.25 -5.86 -2.28
N ALA A 75 -16.68 -6.92 -2.97
CA ALA A 75 -16.56 -7.05 -4.42
C ALA A 75 -17.10 -5.85 -5.23
N PRO A 76 -18.24 -5.21 -4.88
CA PRO A 76 -18.76 -4.05 -5.63
C PRO A 76 -17.86 -2.81 -5.61
N ARG A 77 -16.88 -2.76 -4.70
CA ARG A 77 -15.93 -1.64 -4.58
C ARG A 77 -14.75 -1.76 -5.57
N VAL A 78 -14.57 -2.94 -6.15
CA VAL A 78 -13.47 -3.22 -7.06
C VAL A 78 -13.85 -2.77 -8.46
N VAL A 79 -13.04 -1.89 -9.05
CA VAL A 79 -13.17 -1.54 -10.47
C VAL A 79 -12.66 -2.73 -11.29
N PRO A 80 -13.47 -3.30 -12.21
CA PRO A 80 -13.06 -4.43 -13.03
C PRO A 80 -11.85 -4.10 -13.91
N GLN A 81 -10.95 -5.07 -14.05
CA GLN A 81 -9.74 -4.96 -14.88
C GLN A 81 -9.53 -6.23 -15.71
N PRO A 82 -8.91 -6.15 -16.90
CA PRO A 82 -8.64 -7.31 -17.73
C PRO A 82 -7.63 -8.28 -17.11
N GLU A 83 -6.69 -7.79 -16.28
CA GLU A 83 -5.59 -8.55 -15.72
C GLU A 83 -6.01 -9.59 -14.68
N PHE A 84 -7.17 -9.39 -14.02
CA PHE A 84 -7.69 -10.31 -13.02
C PHE A 84 -9.20 -10.52 -13.12
N GLU A 85 -9.66 -11.69 -12.69
CA GLU A 85 -11.08 -11.93 -12.41
C GLU A 85 -11.40 -11.65 -10.94
N ILE A 86 -12.62 -11.23 -10.64
CA ILE A 86 -13.11 -11.06 -9.26
C ILE A 86 -13.80 -12.35 -8.84
N VAL A 87 -13.36 -12.90 -7.71
CA VAL A 87 -13.83 -14.18 -7.17
C VAL A 87 -14.46 -13.92 -5.80
N PRO A 88 -15.76 -13.57 -5.76
CA PRO A 88 -16.44 -13.30 -4.51
C PRO A 88 -16.64 -14.58 -3.70
N TRP A 89 -16.47 -14.51 -2.39
CA TRP A 89 -16.79 -15.59 -1.46
C TRP A 89 -17.81 -15.13 -0.40
N GLY A 90 -18.69 -16.04 0.03
CA GLY A 90 -19.71 -15.79 1.04
C GLY A 90 -19.31 -16.35 2.42
N GLU A 91 -19.98 -15.92 3.48
CA GLU A 91 -19.62 -16.24 4.89
C GLU A 91 -19.52 -17.75 5.21
N THR A 92 -20.17 -18.62 4.42
CA THR A 92 -20.11 -20.09 4.59
C THR A 92 -19.06 -20.77 3.71
N THR A 93 -18.34 -20.02 2.89
CA THR A 93 -17.29 -20.52 2.00
C THR A 93 -15.94 -20.30 2.66
N ASP A 94 -15.11 -21.34 2.75
CA ASP A 94 -13.73 -21.16 3.14
C ASP A 94 -12.94 -20.54 1.97
N PRO A 95 -12.45 -19.30 2.10
CA PRO A 95 -11.75 -18.64 1.00
C PRO A 95 -10.39 -19.29 0.70
N LEU A 96 -9.81 -20.06 1.61
CA LEU A 96 -8.54 -20.75 1.37
C LEU A 96 -8.69 -21.94 0.42
N ASP A 97 -9.85 -22.59 0.38
CA ASP A 97 -10.12 -23.60 -0.66
C ASP A 97 -10.10 -22.96 -2.05
N LEU A 98 -10.68 -21.76 -2.21
CA LEU A 98 -10.65 -21.02 -3.48
C LEU A 98 -9.24 -20.62 -3.92
N VAL A 99 -8.34 -20.35 -2.95
CA VAL A 99 -6.92 -20.08 -3.22
C VAL A 99 -6.23 -21.36 -3.66
N ILE A 100 -6.41 -22.47 -2.92
CA ILE A 100 -5.79 -23.76 -3.21
C ILE A 100 -6.25 -24.32 -4.57
N ASP A 101 -7.53 -24.16 -4.93
CA ASP A 101 -8.06 -24.60 -6.22
C ASP A 101 -7.39 -23.89 -7.40
N ARG A 102 -6.94 -22.63 -7.21
CA ARG A 102 -6.29 -21.83 -8.25
C ARG A 102 -4.79 -22.07 -8.37
N VAL A 103 -4.13 -22.35 -7.25
CA VAL A 103 -2.67 -22.54 -7.20
C VAL A 103 -2.29 -24.02 -7.34
N GLY A 104 -3.19 -24.93 -6.93
CA GLY A 104 -2.90 -26.35 -6.75
C GLY A 104 -2.28 -26.65 -5.38
N ARG A 105 -2.24 -27.93 -5.01
CA ARG A 105 -1.75 -28.36 -3.68
C ARG A 105 -0.23 -28.41 -3.53
N THR A 106 0.51 -28.32 -4.64
CA THR A 106 1.98 -28.35 -4.67
C THR A 106 2.45 -27.28 -5.65
N ALA A 107 3.21 -26.30 -5.14
CA ALA A 107 3.67 -25.15 -5.91
C ALA A 107 4.82 -24.44 -5.18
N ASN A 108 5.61 -23.67 -5.92
CA ASN A 108 6.51 -22.66 -5.38
C ASN A 108 5.78 -21.33 -5.37
N VAL A 109 5.53 -20.76 -4.20
CA VAL A 109 4.69 -19.57 -4.05
C VAL A 109 5.41 -18.46 -3.32
N ALA A 110 5.08 -17.22 -3.67
CA ALA A 110 5.47 -16.06 -2.87
C ALA A 110 4.23 -15.43 -2.23
N ILE A 111 4.25 -15.22 -0.92
CA ILE A 111 3.12 -14.65 -0.16
C ILE A 111 3.49 -13.25 0.33
N GLY A 112 2.55 -12.31 0.22
CA GLY A 112 2.69 -10.92 0.66
C GLY A 112 3.13 -10.82 2.10
N ASP A 113 4.16 -10.00 2.36
CA ASP A 113 4.81 -9.88 3.67
C ASP A 113 3.87 -9.42 4.79
N ARG A 114 2.73 -8.82 4.45
CA ARG A 114 1.68 -8.38 5.40
C ARG A 114 0.48 -9.32 5.49
N THR A 115 0.54 -10.49 4.85
CA THR A 115 -0.50 -11.51 4.98
C THR A 115 -0.61 -11.93 6.43
N TRP A 116 -1.83 -11.96 6.97
CA TRP A 116 -2.04 -12.39 8.35
C TRP A 116 -1.53 -13.82 8.54
N ALA A 117 -0.74 -14.03 9.59
CA ALA A 117 -0.08 -15.31 9.84
C ALA A 117 -1.06 -16.49 9.86
N ARG A 118 -2.29 -16.29 10.33
CA ARG A 118 -3.34 -17.33 10.31
C ARG A 118 -3.54 -17.93 8.92
N PHE A 119 -3.62 -17.12 7.87
CA PHE A 119 -3.85 -17.61 6.50
C PHE A 119 -2.63 -18.35 5.98
N VAL A 120 -1.43 -17.84 6.27
CA VAL A 120 -0.17 -18.49 5.87
C VAL A 120 -0.06 -19.87 6.52
N ILE A 121 -0.28 -19.95 7.84
CA ILE A 121 -0.22 -21.21 8.59
C ILE A 121 -1.27 -22.19 8.09
N ASP A 122 -2.52 -21.75 7.91
CA ASP A 122 -3.60 -22.61 7.45
C ASP A 122 -3.33 -23.14 6.02
N LEU A 123 -2.80 -22.30 5.11
CA LEU A 123 -2.41 -22.72 3.76
C LEU A 123 -1.24 -23.71 3.80
N MET A 124 -0.22 -23.47 4.61
CA MET A 124 0.92 -24.38 4.78
C MET A 124 0.51 -25.74 5.35
N ASN A 125 -0.48 -25.78 6.23
CA ASN A 125 -0.99 -27.05 6.78
C ASN A 125 -1.85 -27.83 5.78
N ARG A 126 -2.35 -27.19 4.72
CA ARG A 126 -3.24 -27.80 3.72
C ARG A 126 -2.54 -28.14 2.41
N THR A 127 -1.30 -27.67 2.22
CA THR A 127 -0.57 -27.74 0.96
C THR A 127 0.87 -28.19 1.17
N SER A 128 1.53 -28.58 0.08
CA SER A 128 2.95 -28.88 0.03
C SER A 128 3.70 -27.75 -0.69
N TRP A 129 3.38 -26.50 -0.35
CA TRP A 129 3.98 -25.33 -1.00
C TRP A 129 5.38 -25.04 -0.48
N GLN A 130 6.28 -24.64 -1.38
CA GLN A 130 7.53 -23.98 -1.03
C GLN A 130 7.27 -22.47 -0.99
N VAL A 131 7.27 -21.91 0.22
CA VAL A 131 6.84 -20.52 0.45
C VAL A 131 8.06 -19.60 0.56
N ARG A 132 7.98 -18.43 -0.10
CA ARG A 132 8.89 -17.29 0.10
C ARG A 132 8.13 -15.99 0.27
N ARG A 133 8.84 -14.91 0.60
CA ARG A 133 8.23 -13.58 0.73
C ARG A 133 8.01 -12.96 -0.65
N ALA A 134 6.84 -12.36 -0.86
CA ALA A 134 6.55 -11.66 -2.12
C ALA A 134 7.48 -10.47 -2.33
N SER A 135 7.99 -9.84 -1.26
CA SER A 135 8.97 -8.75 -1.35
C SER A 135 10.25 -9.11 -2.10
N GLU A 136 10.63 -10.38 -2.19
CA GLU A 136 11.77 -10.84 -3.00
C GLU A 136 11.56 -10.62 -4.50
N LEU A 137 10.29 -10.60 -4.94
CA LEU A 137 9.90 -10.33 -6.34
C LEU A 137 9.39 -8.89 -6.51
N MET A 138 8.55 -8.42 -5.58
CA MET A 138 7.92 -7.10 -5.65
C MET A 138 8.90 -5.95 -5.37
N GLY A 139 9.86 -6.15 -4.47
CA GLY A 139 10.83 -5.13 -4.07
C GLY A 139 11.64 -4.56 -5.25
N PRO A 140 12.32 -5.41 -6.05
CA PRO A 140 13.07 -4.97 -7.23
C PRO A 140 12.23 -4.24 -8.29
N LEU A 141 10.94 -4.60 -8.40
CA LEU A 141 10.01 -3.93 -9.32
C LEU A 141 9.61 -2.56 -8.79
N ARG A 142 9.28 -2.46 -7.51
CA ARG A 142 8.75 -1.24 -6.89
C ARG A 142 9.83 -0.22 -6.52
N ILE A 143 11.09 -0.63 -6.34
CA ILE A 143 12.18 0.31 -6.06
C ILE A 143 12.48 1.20 -7.27
N ASN A 144 12.25 0.70 -8.48
CA ASN A 144 12.42 1.43 -9.73
C ASN A 144 11.09 2.08 -10.15
N LYS A 145 10.95 3.38 -9.88
CA LYS A 145 9.73 4.13 -10.16
C LYS A 145 9.55 4.39 -11.65
N ASP A 146 8.33 4.24 -12.12
CA ASP A 146 7.94 4.75 -13.43
C ASP A 146 7.78 6.29 -13.41
N GLU A 147 7.70 6.92 -14.59
CA GLU A 147 7.59 8.38 -14.69
C GLU A 147 6.32 8.93 -14.03
N SER A 148 5.22 8.16 -14.02
CA SER A 148 3.98 8.57 -13.36
C SER A 148 4.15 8.57 -11.84
N GLU A 149 4.79 7.55 -11.27
CA GLU A 149 5.12 7.47 -9.85
C GLU A 149 6.09 8.60 -9.44
N LEU A 150 7.12 8.86 -10.25
CA LEU A 150 8.06 9.96 -9.99
C LEU A 150 7.37 11.33 -10.04
N ALA A 151 6.48 11.56 -10.99
CA ALA A 151 5.70 12.79 -11.07
C ALA A 151 4.84 12.98 -9.80
N MET A 152 4.15 11.93 -9.35
CA MET A 152 3.34 11.99 -8.12
C MET A 152 4.18 12.26 -6.86
N LEU A 153 5.36 11.65 -6.76
CA LEU A 153 6.28 11.90 -5.65
C LEU A 153 6.80 13.35 -5.64
N ARG A 154 7.14 13.90 -6.81
CA ARG A 154 7.57 15.31 -6.95
C ARG A 154 6.45 16.27 -6.55
N LEU A 155 5.21 15.98 -6.93
CA LEU A 155 4.05 16.79 -6.55
C LEU A 155 3.81 16.78 -5.03
N ALA A 156 3.85 15.61 -4.41
CA ALA A 156 3.72 15.48 -2.95
C ALA A 156 4.86 16.20 -2.21
N GLY A 157 6.11 16.02 -2.66
CA GLY A 157 7.28 16.71 -2.11
C GLY A 157 7.17 18.23 -2.20
N ALA A 158 6.86 18.76 -3.38
CA ALA A 158 6.71 20.20 -3.58
C ALA A 158 5.60 20.81 -2.71
N ALA A 159 4.54 20.04 -2.42
CA ALA A 159 3.47 20.48 -1.53
C ALA A 159 3.92 20.61 -0.08
N VAL A 160 4.65 19.63 0.48
CA VAL A 160 5.20 19.75 1.83
C VAL A 160 6.34 20.75 1.93
N ASP A 161 7.12 20.96 0.87
CA ASP A 161 8.17 22.00 0.81
C ASP A 161 7.60 23.41 0.98
N ARG A 162 6.40 23.68 0.42
CA ARG A 162 5.72 24.97 0.62
C ARG A 162 5.34 25.17 2.09
N ILE A 163 4.87 24.13 2.78
CA ILE A 163 4.55 24.19 4.21
C ILE A 163 5.83 24.43 5.03
N ALA A 164 6.92 23.76 4.69
CA ALA A 164 8.22 23.97 5.32
C ALA A 164 8.74 25.41 5.09
N ALA A 165 8.55 25.98 3.90
CA ALA A 165 8.89 27.37 3.62
C ALA A 165 8.08 28.35 4.48
N ARG A 166 6.76 28.15 4.63
CA ARG A 166 5.92 28.96 5.53
C ARG A 166 6.39 28.88 6.97
N LEU A 167 6.78 27.69 7.44
CA LEU A 167 7.36 27.49 8.75
C LEU A 167 8.66 28.30 8.92
N GLN A 168 9.58 28.22 7.95
CA GLN A 168 10.85 28.95 7.98
C GLN A 168 10.68 30.47 7.91
N HIS A 169 9.69 30.96 7.17
CA HIS A 169 9.38 32.39 7.07
C HIS A 169 8.62 32.94 8.28
N GLY A 170 8.29 32.10 9.27
CA GLY A 170 7.56 32.51 10.47
C GLY A 170 6.05 32.72 10.24
N GLU A 171 5.51 32.25 9.12
CA GLU A 171 4.06 32.28 8.84
C GLU A 171 3.30 31.27 9.71
N ILE A 172 4.00 30.26 10.23
CA ILE A 172 3.48 29.32 11.24
C ILE A 172 4.10 29.71 12.58
N THR A 173 3.31 30.32 13.47
CA THR A 173 3.75 30.64 14.83
C THR A 173 4.06 29.36 15.60
N LEU A 174 5.24 29.31 16.23
CA LEU A 174 5.69 28.20 17.07
C LEU A 174 5.68 28.55 18.55
N ILE A 175 6.35 29.66 18.91
CA ILE A 175 6.56 30.06 20.29
C ILE A 175 5.22 30.29 21.00
N GLY A 176 5.10 29.71 22.20
CA GLY A 176 3.91 29.82 23.04
C GLY A 176 2.78 28.85 22.66
N ARG A 177 2.92 28.07 21.58
CA ARG A 177 1.99 26.99 21.23
C ARG A 177 2.53 25.64 21.72
N THR A 178 1.63 24.69 21.88
CA THR A 178 2.00 23.29 22.12
C THR A 178 2.47 22.60 20.85
N GLU A 179 3.27 21.54 21.00
CA GLU A 179 3.63 20.66 19.88
C GLU A 179 2.39 20.14 19.14
N ALA A 180 1.36 19.72 19.88
CA ALA A 180 0.11 19.21 19.32
C ALA A 180 -0.65 20.26 18.48
N GLU A 181 -0.70 21.51 18.93
CA GLU A 181 -1.32 22.61 18.16
C GLU A 181 -0.58 22.88 16.85
N VAL A 182 0.74 22.90 16.89
CA VAL A 182 1.57 23.09 15.69
C VAL A 182 1.41 21.90 14.74
N ALA A 183 1.40 20.68 15.27
CA ALA A 183 1.20 19.47 14.47
C ALA A 183 -0.17 19.46 13.78
N ALA A 184 -1.23 19.88 14.48
CA ALA A 184 -2.57 20.00 13.92
C ALA A 184 -2.63 21.04 12.78
N GLU A 185 -1.95 22.19 12.95
CA GLU A 185 -1.88 23.22 11.90
C GLU A 185 -1.13 22.72 10.66
N ILE A 186 0.02 22.05 10.83
CA ILE A 186 0.75 21.44 9.72
C ILE A 186 -0.12 20.37 9.03
N GLY A 187 -0.81 19.53 9.79
CA GLY A 187 -1.72 18.52 9.25
C GLY A 187 -2.85 19.12 8.40
N ARG A 188 -3.44 20.24 8.86
CA ARG A 188 -4.43 20.99 8.09
C ARG A 188 -3.83 21.52 6.77
N GLN A 189 -2.64 22.11 6.81
CA GLN A 189 -1.98 22.60 5.60
C GLN A 189 -1.62 21.47 4.62
N ILE A 190 -1.25 20.28 5.09
CA ILE A 190 -0.99 19.12 4.22
C ILE A 190 -2.23 18.80 3.37
N LEU A 191 -3.42 18.81 3.98
CA LEU A 191 -4.68 18.60 3.28
C LEU A 191 -5.03 19.76 2.35
N ASP A 192 -4.84 21.01 2.79
CA ASP A 192 -5.09 22.20 1.97
C ASP A 192 -4.22 22.26 0.71
N GLU A 193 -2.97 21.78 0.80
CA GLU A 193 -2.07 21.63 -0.34
C GLU A 193 -2.50 20.52 -1.30
N GLY A 194 -3.52 19.73 -0.94
CA GLY A 194 -4.21 18.77 -1.80
C GLY A 194 -3.92 17.29 -1.51
N HIS A 195 -3.17 16.97 -0.46
CA HIS A 195 -2.86 15.56 -0.14
C HIS A 195 -4.14 14.80 0.20
N GLN A 196 -4.18 13.52 -0.17
CA GLN A 196 -5.34 12.66 0.10
C GLN A 196 -5.54 12.40 1.61
N CYS A 197 -4.46 12.35 2.38
CA CYS A 197 -4.47 12.11 3.82
C CYS A 197 -3.23 12.68 4.49
N VAL A 198 -3.30 12.85 5.82
CA VAL A 198 -2.13 13.10 6.67
C VAL A 198 -1.66 11.76 7.21
N ASN A 199 -0.46 11.32 6.82
CA ASN A 199 0.11 10.07 7.31
C ASN A 199 0.71 10.23 8.71
N PHE A 200 1.52 11.27 8.90
CA PHE A 200 2.12 11.62 10.17
C PHE A 200 2.52 13.10 10.18
N VAL A 201 2.60 13.68 11.37
CA VAL A 201 3.22 14.98 11.63
C VAL A 201 3.96 14.84 12.97
N ILE A 202 5.27 15.07 12.97
CA ILE A 202 6.09 15.04 14.18
C ILE A 202 6.57 16.46 14.47
N VAL A 203 6.24 16.94 15.67
CA VAL A 203 6.70 18.22 16.22
C VAL A 203 7.25 17.88 17.59
N ALA A 204 8.55 18.08 17.77
CA ALA A 204 9.28 17.71 18.98
C ALA A 204 10.22 18.86 19.35
N ALA A 205 9.98 19.47 20.51
CA ALA A 205 10.74 20.64 20.98
C ALA A 205 11.67 20.28 22.15
N GLY A 206 12.86 20.88 22.20
CA GLY A 206 13.85 20.65 23.25
C GLY A 206 14.27 19.17 23.33
N GLU A 207 14.23 18.59 24.52
CA GLU A 207 14.60 17.20 24.77
C GLU A 207 13.75 16.18 24.00
N ASN A 208 12.51 16.53 23.63
CA ASN A 208 11.65 15.66 22.83
C ASN A 208 12.27 15.39 21.44
N ALA A 209 13.07 16.32 20.90
CA ALA A 209 13.74 16.15 19.61
C ALA A 209 14.79 15.02 19.61
N ALA A 210 15.21 14.54 20.79
CA ALA A 210 16.06 13.37 20.91
C ALA A 210 15.30 12.03 20.75
N SER A 211 13.95 12.07 20.71
CA SER A 211 13.11 10.89 20.52
C SER A 211 12.63 10.79 19.05
N PRO A 212 13.15 9.85 18.24
CA PRO A 212 12.86 9.77 16.81
C PRO A 212 11.40 9.38 16.48
N HIS A 213 10.66 8.84 17.45
CA HIS A 213 9.24 8.46 17.32
C HIS A 213 8.35 9.26 18.28
N HIS A 214 8.76 10.49 18.65
CA HIS A 214 7.98 11.36 19.50
C HIS A 214 6.58 11.64 18.91
N GLU A 215 5.56 11.57 19.76
CA GLU A 215 4.21 12.01 19.42
C GLU A 215 3.99 13.43 19.97
N PRO A 216 3.55 14.39 19.13
CA PRO A 216 3.32 15.77 19.55
C PRO A 216 2.37 15.84 20.76
N GLY A 217 2.83 16.44 21.85
CA GLY A 217 2.08 16.51 23.11
C GLY A 217 1.76 17.93 23.56
N ASN A 218 1.48 18.07 24.86
CA ASN A 218 1.14 19.34 25.50
C ASN A 218 2.36 20.23 25.80
N ARG A 219 3.58 19.84 25.39
CA ARG A 219 4.78 20.65 25.62
C ARG A 219 4.63 21.97 24.87
N VAL A 220 4.73 23.09 25.59
CA VAL A 220 4.78 24.44 25.01
C VAL A 220 6.17 24.67 24.41
N ILE A 221 6.22 25.14 23.17
CA ILE A 221 7.45 25.52 22.48
C ILE A 221 7.92 26.86 23.05
N GLY A 222 9.03 26.81 23.78
CA GLY A 222 9.71 27.97 24.34
C GLY A 222 10.75 28.56 23.38
N VAL A 223 11.37 29.66 23.82
CA VAL A 223 12.50 30.32 23.14
C VAL A 223 13.80 29.58 23.44
#